data_AF-A0A1J3E996-F1
#
_entry.id   AF-A0A1J3E996-F1
#
_cell.length_a   1.000
_cell.length_b   1.000
_cell.length_c   1.000
_cell.angle_alpha   90.00
_cell.angle_beta   90.00
_cell.angle_gamma   90.00
#
_symmetry.space_group_name_H-M   'P 1'
#
loop_
_entity.id
_entity.type
_entity.pdbx_description
1 polymer ?
#
loop_
_entity_poly.entity_id
_entity_poly.type
_entity_poly.pdbx_seq_one_letter_code
_entity_poly.pdbx_strand_id
1 'polypeptide(L)' 'LEKALGDQFPEGERYFGFENFGNTCYCNSVLQALYFCAPFRDQLLEYCANNKSVADAEENLLTCLADLFSQISSQKKKT' A
#
# COMPACT_ATOMS: atom_id res chain seq x y z
N LEU A 1 10.71 -4.32 -13.57
CA LEU A 1 9.31 -4.33 -14.05
C LEU A 1 9.13 -3.35 -15.19
N GLU A 2 9.46 -2.06 -14.99
CA GLU A 2 9.42 -1.03 -16.05
C GLU A 2 10.15 -1.44 -17.34
N LYS A 3 11.40 -1.92 -17.23
CA LYS A 3 12.14 -2.43 -18.40
C LYS A 3 11.47 -3.60 -19.13
N ALA A 4 10.67 -4.40 -18.43
CA ALA A 4 10.02 -5.59 -19.00
C ALA A 4 8.68 -5.25 -19.65
N LEU A 5 7.96 -4.24 -19.14
CA LEU A 5 6.65 -3.83 -19.64
C LEU A 5 6.73 -2.68 -20.66
N GLY A 6 7.79 -1.84 -20.61
CA GLY A 6 7.99 -0.74 -21.55
C GLY A 6 6.76 0.17 -21.63
N ASP A 7 6.26 0.40 -22.84
CA ASP A 7 5.08 1.23 -23.11
C ASP A 7 3.77 0.66 -22.54
N GLN A 8 3.75 -0.61 -22.12
CA GLN A 8 2.60 -1.23 -21.46
C GLN A 8 2.61 -1.02 -19.94
N PHE A 9 3.60 -0.29 -19.41
CA PHE A 9 3.67 -0.03 -17.97
C PHE A 9 2.50 0.87 -17.54
N PRO A 10 1.62 0.43 -16.63
CA PRO A 10 0.45 1.20 -16.26
C PRO A 10 0.80 2.58 -15.67
N GLU A 11 0.18 3.63 -16.20
CA GLU A 11 0.32 4.99 -15.68
C GLU A 11 -0.45 5.14 -14.36
N GLY A 12 0.13 5.88 -13.40
CA GLY A 12 -0.44 6.09 -12.06
C GLY A 12 -0.08 5.00 -11.05
N GLU A 13 0.29 3.81 -11.51
CA GLU A 13 0.39 2.64 -10.65
C GLU A 13 1.80 2.47 -10.07
N ARG A 14 1.84 2.10 -8.80
CA ARG A 14 3.08 1.84 -8.07
C ARG A 14 3.19 0.38 -7.72
N TYR A 15 4.27 -0.24 -8.15
CA TYR A 15 4.56 -1.64 -7.85
C TYR A 15 5.66 -1.71 -6.80
N PHE A 16 5.30 -2.19 -5.61
CA PHE A 16 6.20 -2.32 -4.47
C PHE A 16 6.17 -3.76 -3.93
N GLY A 17 7.35 -4.35 -3.73
CA GLY A 17 7.49 -5.69 -3.16
C GLY A 17 7.73 -5.63 -1.65
N PHE A 18 7.20 -6.59 -0.91
CA PHE A 18 7.45 -6.75 0.53
C PHE A 18 8.57 -7.75 0.78
N GLU A 19 9.48 -7.42 1.69
CA GLU A 19 10.49 -8.35 2.19
C GLU A 19 9.83 -9.49 2.98
N ASN A 20 10.39 -10.70 2.85
CA ASN A 20 9.91 -11.87 3.58
C ASN A 20 10.81 -12.09 4.81
N PHE A 21 10.29 -11.81 6.00
CA PHE A 21 11.01 -11.93 7.27
C PHE A 21 10.87 -13.33 7.89
N GLY A 22 10.98 -14.37 7.05
CA GLY A 22 10.84 -15.76 7.47
C GLY A 22 9.38 -16.18 7.62
N ASN A 23 8.89 -16.99 6.67
CA ASN A 23 7.50 -17.46 6.62
C ASN A 23 6.43 -16.36 6.67
N THR A 24 6.74 -15.09 6.33
CA THR A 24 5.74 -13.99 6.30
C THR A 24 5.08 -13.82 4.94
N CYS A 25 5.40 -14.68 3.96
CA CYS A 25 4.87 -14.59 2.60
C CYS A 25 3.34 -14.69 2.53
N TYR A 26 2.71 -15.44 3.46
CA TYR A 26 1.25 -15.49 3.54
C TYR A 26 0.67 -14.08 3.76
N CYS A 27 1.23 -13.32 4.70
CA CYS A 27 0.83 -11.95 4.98
C CYS A 27 1.11 -11.05 3.78
N ASN A 28 2.31 -11.12 3.21
CA ASN A 28 2.71 -10.30 2.05
C ASN A 28 1.74 -10.49 0.86
N SER A 29 1.32 -11.73 0.59
CA SER A 29 0.39 -12.03 -0.50
C SER A 29 -1.00 -11.42 -0.29
N VAL A 30 -1.51 -11.45 0.95
CA VAL A 30 -2.80 -10.86 1.32
C VAL A 30 -2.71 -9.32 1.26
N LEU A 31 -1.63 -8.72 1.74
CA LEU A 31 -1.43 -7.26 1.67
C LEU A 31 -1.44 -6.75 0.23
N GLN A 32 -0.80 -7.48 -0.70
CA GLN A 32 -0.83 -7.15 -2.13
C GLN A 32 -2.26 -7.25 -2.70
N ALA A 33 -2.98 -8.34 -2.40
CA ALA A 33 -4.36 -8.52 -2.86
C ALA A 33 -5.28 -7.39 -2.35
N LEU A 34 -5.12 -6.97 -1.09
CA LEU A 34 -5.87 -5.85 -0.52
C LEU A 34 -5.49 -4.51 -1.15
N TYR A 35 -4.20 -4.25 -1.41
CA TYR A 35 -3.75 -3.00 -2.01
C TYR A 35 -4.28 -2.79 -3.44
N PHE A 36 -4.37 -3.87 -4.22
CA PHE A 36 -4.91 -3.83 -5.59
C PHE A 36 -6.44 -3.99 -5.64
N CYS A 37 -7.10 -4.18 -4.50
CA CYS A 37 -8.54 -3.99 -4.37
C CYS A 37 -8.84 -2.48 -4.26
N ALA A 38 -8.96 -1.80 -5.40
CA ALA A 38 -9.09 -0.33 -5.45
C ALA A 38 -10.18 0.23 -4.51
N PRO A 39 -11.41 -0.33 -4.42
CA PRO A 39 -12.41 0.19 -3.49
C PRO A 39 -11.97 0.16 -2.03
N PHE A 40 -11.24 -0.89 -1.62
CA PHE A 40 -10.75 -1.03 -0.26
C PHE A 40 -9.61 -0.03 0.02
N ARG A 41 -8.63 0.04 -0.89
CA ARG A 41 -7.49 0.96 -0.77
C ARG A 41 -7.97 2.41 -0.68
N ASP A 42 -8.88 2.81 -1.56
CA ASP A 42 -9.32 4.20 -1.64
C ASP A 42 -10.08 4.62 -0.37
N GLN A 43 -10.96 3.75 0.14
CA GLN A 43 -11.66 3.98 1.42
C GLN A 43 -10.69 4.04 2.61
N LEU A 44 -9.66 3.19 2.64
CA LEU A 44 -8.67 3.19 3.72
C LEU A 44 -7.82 4.47 3.72
N LEU A 45 -7.40 4.93 2.55
CA LEU A 45 -6.64 6.17 2.39
C LEU A 45 -7.51 7.40 2.75
N GLU A 46 -8.78 7.40 2.37
CA GLU A 46 -9.74 8.45 2.76
C GLU A 46 -9.97 8.45 4.27
N TYR A 47 -10.15 7.27 4.88
CA TYR A 47 -10.26 7.12 6.33
C TYR A 47 -9.05 7.74 7.05
N CYS A 48 -7.83 7.49 6.56
CA CYS A 48 -6.61 8.07 7.12
C CYS A 48 -6.52 9.60 6.95
N ALA A 49 -6.92 10.12 5.78
CA ALA A 49 -6.83 11.54 5.47
C ALA A 49 -7.85 12.39 6.25
N ASN A 50 -9.06 11.86 6.45
CA ASN A 50 -10.16 12.55 7.14
C ASN A 50 -10.04 12.45 8.67
N ASN A 51 -9.52 11.34 9.19
CA ASN A 51 -9.29 11.17 10.63
C ASN A 51 -7.91 11.67 11.05
N LYS A 52 -7.58 12.95 10.78
CA LYS A 52 -6.31 13.59 11.17
C LYS A 52 -5.93 13.46 12.67
N SER A 53 -6.82 12.96 13.52
CA SER A 53 -6.53 12.56 14.90
C SER A 53 -6.01 11.12 15.01
N VAL A 54 -5.43 10.49 13.98
CA VAL A 54 -4.73 9.19 14.15
C VAL A 54 -3.60 9.29 15.20
N ALA A 55 -3.07 10.50 15.43
CA ALA A 55 -2.15 10.75 16.54
C ALA A 55 -2.77 10.53 17.95
N ASP A 56 -4.11 10.61 18.07
CA ASP A 56 -4.89 10.30 19.29
C ASP A 56 -5.69 8.99 19.16
N ALA A 57 -5.71 8.37 17.98
CA ALA A 57 -6.36 7.08 17.78
C ALA A 57 -5.43 5.99 18.31
N GLU A 58 -5.98 5.11 19.14
CA GLU A 58 -5.23 3.96 19.65
C GLU A 58 -4.69 3.13 18.48
N GLU A 59 -3.36 2.92 18.48
CA GLU A 59 -2.70 2.15 17.44
C GLU A 59 -3.32 0.76 17.33
N ASN A 60 -3.72 0.41 16.11
CA ASN A 60 -4.33 -0.88 15.83
C ASN A 60 -3.96 -1.32 14.41
N LEU A 61 -4.37 -2.53 14.04
CA LEU A 61 -4.01 -3.10 12.74
C LEU A 61 -4.52 -2.26 11.56
N LEU A 62 -5.66 -1.59 11.71
CA LEU A 62 -6.22 -0.73 10.66
C LEU A 62 -5.36 0.52 10.46
N THR A 63 -4.89 1.16 11.53
CA THR A 63 -4.00 2.33 11.43
C THR A 63 -2.65 1.93 10.83
N CYS A 64 -2.07 0.80 11.25
CA CYS A 64 -0.83 0.28 10.64
C CYS A 64 -1.00 -0.03 9.14
N LEU A 65 -2.14 -0.59 8.73
CA LEU A 65 -2.42 -0.89 7.33
C LEU A 65 -2.60 0.40 6.50
N ALA A 66 -3.29 1.39 7.06
CA ALA A 66 -3.47 2.69 6.44
C ALA A 66 -2.13 3.40 6.21
N ASP A 67 -1.26 3.41 7.23
CA ASP A 67 0.08 3.97 7.13
C ASP A 67 0.92 3.25 6.07
N LEU A 68 0.87 1.92 6.04
CA LEU A 68 1.56 1.13 5.02
C LEU A 68 1.09 1.49 3.61
N PHE A 69 -0.23 1.59 3.39
CA PHE A 69 -0.80 1.90 2.07
C PHE A 69 -0.50 3.35 1.66
N SER A 70 -0.46 4.28 2.62
CA SER A 70 -0.04 5.67 2.41
C SER A 70 1.44 5.76 2.02
N GLN A 71 2.30 4.98 2.66
CA GLN A 71 3.73 4.89 2.32
C GLN A 71 3.96 4.35 0.91
N ILE A 72 3.23 3.29 0.50
CA ILE A 72 3.30 2.77 -0.88
C ILE A 72 2.82 3.84 -1.87
N SER A 73 1.73 4.53 -1.55
CA SER A 73 1.10 5.56 -2.40
C SER A 73 1.84 6.90 -2.40
N SER A 74 2.88 7.07 -1.59
CA SER A 74 3.73 8.28 -1.57
C SER A 74 5.14 8.02 -2.09
N GLN A 75 5.54 6.76 -2.31
CA GLN A 75 6.86 6.46 -2.85
C GLN A 75 7.10 7.13 -4.20
N LYS A 76 8.28 7.73 -4.34
CA LYS A 76 8.75 8.26 -5.63
C LYS A 76 8.97 7.08 -6.58
N LYS A 77 8.58 7.22 -7.85
CA LYS A 77 9.00 6.28 -8.91
C LYS A 77 10.53 6.19 -8.84
N LYS A 78 11.06 4.98 -8.65
CA LYS A 78 12.52 4.77 -8.77
C LYS A 78 12.84 4.88 -10.25
N THR A 79 13.28 6.07 -10.67
CA THR A 79 13.89 6.35 -11.98
C THR A 79 15.09 5.45 -12.24
#